data_AF-A0A3D0RP25-F1
#
_entry.id   AF-A0A3D0RP25-F1
#
_cell.length_a   1.000
_cell.length_b   1.000
_cell.length_c   1.000
_cell.angle_alpha   90.00
_cell.angle_beta   90.00
_cell.angle_gamma   90.00
#
_symmetry.space_group_name_H-M   'P 1'
#
loop_
_entity.id
_entity.type
_entity.pdbx_description
1 polymer ?
#
loop_
_entity_poly.entity_id
_entity_poly.type
_entity_poly.pdbx_seq_one_letter_code
_entity_poly.pdbx_strand_id
1 'polypeptide(L)'
;MIERRDFLKKVAISGVALTSANGLTSFTSRFPDTPNNSEGQGIIEKEKDTLSAVWKFDFDERNAQLILQNLNVTLKGKLRFLSDDTPWMVCCSRDGVANRNTLVDPRGDVQGYWVLNTVGTQLELLFYHRTAQRFAGRFSFEGTIFFSEDAFPCRTKPVVGERVLNLMSGFADSLLNDSLFSPKDDLLLQFTAANFRIQTVVKGEFSFRLSGRIEDAAETVFVFNMEPGYFQKRYIPYYQPIDRKRCPVVPTGWMSWNTYFDKASAEDN
;
A
#
# COMPACT_ATOMS: atom_id res chain seq x y z
N MET A 1 -37.98 -17.86 -17.81
CA MET A 1 -37.26 -19.04 -17.30
C MET A 1 -36.31 -19.47 -18.42
N ILE A 2 -35.07 -18.98 -18.37
CA ILE A 2 -33.93 -19.35 -19.22
C ILE A 2 -32.76 -19.51 -18.24
N GLU A 3 -32.04 -20.61 -18.40
CA GLU A 3 -31.40 -21.33 -17.31
C GLU A 3 -30.01 -20.81 -16.91
N ARG A 4 -29.74 -20.97 -15.62
CA ARG A 4 -28.51 -20.77 -14.85
C ARG A 4 -27.27 -21.53 -15.36
N ARG A 5 -27.36 -22.20 -16.52
CA ARG A 5 -26.32 -23.04 -17.14
C ARG A 5 -25.36 -22.27 -18.07
N ASP A 6 -25.75 -21.10 -18.58
CA ASP A 6 -24.85 -20.28 -19.43
C ASP A 6 -23.89 -19.37 -18.62
N PHE A 7 -24.17 -19.14 -17.33
CA PHE A 7 -23.28 -18.36 -16.46
C PHE A 7 -22.08 -19.19 -15.98
N LEU A 8 -22.24 -20.52 -15.82
CA LEU A 8 -21.19 -21.42 -15.32
C LEU A 8 -20.13 -21.77 -16.37
N LYS A 9 -20.37 -21.50 -17.67
CA LYS A 9 -19.35 -21.63 -18.72
C LYS A 9 -18.35 -20.47 -18.78
N LYS A 10 -18.63 -19.33 -18.12
CA LYS A 10 -17.70 -18.18 -18.06
C LYS A 10 -16.86 -18.08 -16.79
N VAL A 11 -17.09 -18.97 -15.82
CA VAL A 11 -16.35 -18.98 -14.53
C VAL A 11 -15.39 -20.16 -14.39
N ALA A 12 -15.39 -21.10 -15.34
CA ALA A 12 -14.52 -22.29 -15.34
C ALA A 12 -13.22 -22.15 -16.18
N ILE A 13 -12.86 -20.94 -16.64
CA ILE A 13 -11.60 -20.68 -17.35
C ILE A 13 -10.84 -19.55 -16.63
N SER A 14 -10.31 -19.85 -15.44
CA SER A 14 -9.05 -19.29 -14.94
C SER A 14 -8.68 -19.99 -13.62
N GLY A 15 -8.50 -21.30 -13.71
CA GLY A 15 -7.88 -22.11 -12.67
C GLY A 15 -6.93 -23.10 -13.33
N VAL A 16 -5.70 -22.67 -13.66
CA VAL A 16 -4.56 -23.57 -13.87
C VAL A 16 -3.30 -22.83 -13.42
N ALA A 17 -2.73 -23.28 -12.30
CA ALA A 17 -1.30 -23.18 -12.08
C ALA A 17 -0.62 -24.30 -12.87
N LEU A 18 0.44 -24.00 -13.63
CA LEU A 18 1.56 -24.91 -13.87
C LEU A 18 2.73 -24.18 -14.54
N THR A 19 3.90 -24.67 -14.18
CA THR A 19 5.26 -24.20 -14.39
C THR A 19 5.82 -24.35 -15.80
N SER A 20 6.92 -23.61 -16.03
CA SER A 20 8.09 -23.91 -16.89
C SER A 20 8.06 -23.72 -18.41
N ALA A 21 9.08 -22.95 -18.84
CA ALA A 21 9.93 -23.08 -20.04
C ALA A 21 9.39 -22.77 -21.45
N ASN A 22 10.06 -21.79 -22.06
CA ASN A 22 10.35 -21.58 -23.50
C ASN A 22 9.19 -21.36 -24.51
N GLY A 23 9.14 -20.13 -25.03
CA GLY A 23 9.24 -19.86 -26.48
C GLY A 23 7.95 -19.73 -27.32
N LEU A 24 7.70 -18.49 -27.81
CA LEU A 24 7.08 -18.08 -29.10
C LEU A 24 5.60 -18.53 -29.36
N THR A 25 4.65 -17.82 -29.98
CA THR A 25 4.57 -16.61 -30.82
C THR A 25 3.10 -16.13 -30.92
N SER A 26 2.92 -14.82 -31.05
CA SER A 26 1.87 -14.03 -31.74
C SER A 26 0.37 -14.44 -31.72
N PHE A 27 -0.48 -13.49 -31.32
CA PHE A 27 -1.68 -13.13 -32.09
C PHE A 27 -1.85 -11.61 -32.14
N THR A 28 -1.94 -11.11 -33.37
CA THR A 28 -2.06 -9.71 -33.77
C THR A 28 -3.49 -9.20 -33.66
N SER A 29 -3.69 -7.98 -33.17
CA SER A 29 -4.85 -7.15 -33.52
C SER A 29 -4.38 -5.73 -33.85
N ARG A 30 -4.48 -5.38 -35.14
CA ARG A 30 -4.15 -4.08 -35.74
C ARG A 30 -5.11 -2.97 -35.28
N PHE A 31 -4.57 -1.81 -34.96
CA PHE A 31 -5.21 -0.50 -35.09
C PHE A 31 -4.25 0.45 -35.83
N PRO A 32 -4.76 1.49 -36.51
CA PRO A 32 -4.16 2.03 -37.74
C PRO A 32 -2.93 2.93 -37.55
N ASP A 33 -2.14 2.97 -38.62
CA ASP A 33 -0.83 3.62 -38.78
C ASP A 33 -0.82 5.12 -38.44
N THR A 34 0.13 5.54 -37.61
CA THR A 34 0.65 6.92 -37.54
C THR A 34 1.91 7.04 -38.40
N PRO A 35 2.17 8.21 -39.01
CA PRO A 35 3.15 8.33 -40.08
C PRO A 35 4.59 8.25 -39.58
N ASN A 36 5.40 7.52 -40.36
CA ASN A 36 6.85 7.42 -40.26
C ASN A 36 7.51 8.81 -40.26
N ASN A 37 8.17 9.15 -39.16
CA ASN A 37 9.35 10.01 -39.19
C ASN A 37 10.55 9.17 -38.79
N SER A 38 11.25 8.69 -39.81
CA SER A 38 12.60 8.17 -39.73
C SER A 38 13.56 9.34 -39.45
N GLU A 39 14.20 9.36 -38.30
CA GLU A 39 15.62 9.74 -38.16
C GLU A 39 16.11 9.38 -36.76
N GLY A 40 17.28 8.75 -36.72
CA GLY A 40 17.71 7.93 -35.60
C GLY A 40 18.11 8.69 -34.35
N GLN A 41 17.71 8.13 -33.22
CA GLN A 41 18.54 8.00 -32.04
C GLN A 41 18.10 6.71 -31.35
N GLY A 42 19.03 5.76 -31.22
CA GLY A 42 18.78 4.51 -30.53
C GLY A 42 18.19 4.80 -29.16
N ILE A 43 16.91 4.48 -28.99
CA ILE A 43 16.34 4.34 -27.68
C ILE A 43 17.05 3.13 -27.11
N ILE A 44 18.12 3.39 -26.37
CA ILE A 44 18.52 2.51 -25.28
C ILE A 44 17.25 2.47 -24.44
N GLU A 45 16.46 1.41 -24.60
CA GLU A 45 15.57 0.94 -23.56
C GLU A 45 16.48 0.77 -22.36
N LYS A 46 16.61 1.83 -21.57
CA LYS A 46 16.86 1.67 -20.16
C LYS A 46 15.66 0.85 -19.72
N GLU A 47 15.83 -0.47 -19.71
CA GLU A 47 15.26 -1.32 -18.68
C GLU A 47 15.46 -0.52 -17.40
N LYS A 48 14.41 0.23 -17.05
CA LYS A 48 14.29 0.91 -15.79
C LYS A 48 14.00 -0.27 -14.89
N ASP A 49 15.09 -0.93 -14.51
CA ASP A 49 15.16 -2.04 -13.59
C ASP A 49 14.36 -1.60 -12.38
N THR A 50 13.07 -1.93 -12.39
CA THR A 50 12.11 -1.47 -11.40
C THR A 50 12.51 -2.23 -10.17
N LEU A 51 13.35 -1.59 -9.35
CA LEU A 51 13.69 -1.97 -7.99
C LEU A 51 12.38 -2.28 -7.24
N SER A 52 11.91 -3.52 -7.33
CA SER A 52 10.95 -4.08 -6.41
C SER A 52 11.73 -4.29 -5.11
N ALA A 53 11.90 -3.20 -4.36
CA ALA A 53 12.60 -3.24 -3.10
C ALA A 53 11.87 -4.22 -2.18
N VAL A 54 12.56 -5.31 -1.84
CA VAL A 54 12.05 -6.36 -0.97
C VAL A 54 11.89 -5.78 0.44
N TRP A 55 10.73 -6.02 1.05
CA TRP A 55 10.49 -5.65 2.43
C TRP A 55 11.44 -6.41 3.36
N LYS A 56 12.13 -5.68 4.23
CA LYS A 56 12.90 -6.21 5.35
C LYS A 56 12.12 -5.96 6.63
N PHE A 57 12.23 -6.87 7.59
CA PHE A 57 11.57 -6.72 8.87
C PHE A 57 12.43 -7.25 10.01
N ASP A 58 12.27 -6.63 11.18
CA ASP A 58 12.94 -7.01 12.41
C ASP A 58 11.95 -6.90 13.57
N PHE A 59 11.98 -7.88 14.48
CA PHE A 59 11.05 -7.95 15.61
C PHE A 59 11.79 -8.17 16.92
N ASP A 60 11.63 -7.22 17.84
CA ASP A 60 12.11 -7.31 19.22
C ASP A 60 10.97 -7.76 20.15
N GLU A 61 11.00 -9.04 20.53
CA GLU A 61 10.04 -9.66 21.45
C GLU A 61 9.97 -8.94 22.80
N ARG A 62 11.09 -8.40 23.32
CA ARG A 62 11.11 -7.79 24.67
C ARG A 62 10.20 -6.57 24.74
N ASN A 63 10.16 -5.79 23.67
CA ASN A 63 9.36 -4.58 23.58
C ASN A 63 8.08 -4.77 22.75
N ALA A 64 7.90 -5.95 22.15
CA ALA A 64 6.96 -6.23 21.07
C ALA A 64 7.07 -5.19 19.93
N GLN A 65 8.30 -4.75 19.62
CA GLN A 65 8.55 -3.73 18.61
C GLN A 65 8.79 -4.40 17.25
N LEU A 66 8.07 -3.93 16.23
CA LEU A 66 8.23 -4.35 14.85
C LEU A 66 8.76 -3.17 14.03
N ILE A 67 9.81 -3.44 13.25
CA ILE A 67 10.36 -2.54 12.25
C ILE A 67 10.12 -3.16 10.88
N LEU A 68 9.50 -2.42 9.98
CA LEU A 68 9.29 -2.79 8.58
C LEU A 68 10.01 -1.77 7.71
N GLN A 69 10.85 -2.22 6.79
CA GLN A 69 11.67 -1.37 5.95
C GLN A 69 11.51 -1.75 4.49
N ASN A 70 11.31 -0.75 3.67
CA ASN A 70 11.44 -0.80 2.22
C ASN A 70 12.43 0.31 1.81
N LEU A 71 12.85 0.37 0.54
CA LEU A 71 13.84 1.34 0.06
C LEU A 71 13.49 2.79 0.40
N ASN A 72 12.20 3.13 0.34
CA ASN A 72 11.71 4.51 0.51
C ASN A 72 10.91 4.73 1.80
N VAL A 73 10.65 3.69 2.60
CA VAL A 73 9.81 3.80 3.80
C VAL A 73 10.34 2.96 4.95
N THR A 74 10.25 3.51 6.17
CA THR A 74 10.43 2.75 7.41
C THR A 74 9.19 2.90 8.29
N LEU A 75 8.60 1.79 8.72
CA LEU A 75 7.56 1.75 9.73
C LEU A 75 8.17 1.16 11.01
N LYS A 76 7.98 1.85 12.13
CA LYS A 76 8.44 1.39 13.44
C LYS A 76 7.32 1.54 14.44
N GLY A 77 6.96 0.45 15.12
CA GLY A 77 5.86 0.50 16.08
C GLY A 77 5.83 -0.69 17.01
N LYS A 78 4.82 -0.72 17.87
CA LYS A 78 4.58 -1.79 18.84
C LYS A 78 3.37 -2.63 18.41
N LEU A 79 3.57 -3.95 18.37
CA LEU A 79 2.49 -4.92 18.25
C LEU A 79 1.85 -5.14 19.61
N ARG A 80 0.52 -5.31 19.63
CA ARG A 80 -0.22 -5.67 20.83
C ARG A 80 -1.34 -6.65 20.46
N PHE A 81 -1.59 -7.60 21.34
CA PHE A 81 -2.75 -8.47 21.26
C PHE A 81 -3.51 -8.43 22.59
N LEU A 82 -4.83 -8.22 22.51
CA LEU A 82 -5.74 -8.27 23.65
C LEU A 82 -6.81 -9.33 23.37
N SER A 83 -6.96 -10.31 24.27
CA SER A 83 -8.08 -11.26 24.26
C SER A 83 -8.99 -10.92 25.42
N ASP A 84 -10.24 -10.55 25.17
CA ASP A 84 -11.20 -10.10 26.21
C ASP A 84 -10.56 -9.11 27.20
N ASP A 85 -9.93 -8.06 26.66
CA ASP A 85 -9.16 -7.02 27.38
C ASP A 85 -7.93 -7.50 28.17
N THR A 86 -7.63 -8.79 28.14
CA THR A 86 -6.44 -9.35 28.77
C THR A 86 -5.26 -9.30 27.80
N PRO A 87 -4.14 -8.67 28.16
CA PRO A 87 -2.96 -8.62 27.30
C PRO A 87 -2.30 -9.98 27.19
N TRP A 88 -2.04 -10.39 25.96
CA TRP A 88 -1.26 -11.57 25.62
C TRP A 88 0.10 -11.13 25.10
N MET A 89 1.08 -12.02 25.21
CA MET A 89 2.41 -11.75 24.68
C MET A 89 2.43 -12.00 23.17
N VAL A 90 3.05 -11.08 22.44
CA VAL A 90 3.39 -11.22 21.02
C VAL A 90 4.86 -11.62 20.97
N CYS A 91 5.13 -12.85 20.56
CA CYS A 91 6.44 -13.48 20.70
C CYS A 91 6.98 -13.98 19.36
N CYS A 92 8.29 -14.23 19.30
CA CYS A 92 8.90 -14.95 18.19
C CYS A 92 8.33 -16.38 18.06
N SER A 93 8.75 -17.10 17.02
CA SER A 93 8.38 -18.51 16.88
C SER A 93 8.82 -19.32 18.09
N ARG A 94 7.88 -20.10 18.64
CA ARG A 94 8.11 -21.08 19.72
C ARG A 94 7.87 -22.52 19.25
N ASP A 95 7.54 -22.69 17.98
CA ASP A 95 7.41 -23.99 17.35
C ASP A 95 8.54 -24.21 16.34
N GLY A 96 8.61 -25.39 15.74
CA GLY A 96 9.67 -25.72 14.76
C GLY A 96 9.61 -24.90 13.47
N VAL A 97 8.67 -23.95 13.30
CA VAL A 97 8.50 -23.13 12.10
C VAL A 97 9.02 -21.72 12.36
N ALA A 98 10.24 -21.45 11.90
CA ALA A 98 10.98 -20.23 12.22
C ALA A 98 10.23 -18.91 11.92
N ASN A 99 9.45 -18.86 10.84
CA ASN A 99 8.76 -17.65 10.41
C ASN A 99 7.32 -17.53 10.96
N ARG A 100 6.93 -18.41 11.88
CA ARG A 100 5.60 -18.42 12.49
C ARG A 100 5.66 -17.93 13.93
N ASN A 101 5.53 -16.62 14.09
CA ASN A 101 5.55 -15.98 15.39
C ASN A 101 4.25 -16.29 16.16
N THR A 102 4.29 -16.11 17.49
CA THR A 102 3.27 -16.69 18.38
C THR A 102 2.51 -15.63 19.18
N LEU A 103 1.25 -15.95 19.47
CA LEU A 103 0.41 -15.26 20.46
C LEU A 103 0.30 -16.18 21.68
N VAL A 104 0.76 -15.69 22.82
CA VAL A 104 0.92 -16.48 24.05
C VAL A 104 0.04 -15.90 25.14
N ASP A 105 -0.81 -16.73 25.71
CA ASP A 105 -1.71 -16.32 26.77
C ASP A 105 -0.99 -16.09 28.12
N PRO A 106 -1.67 -15.58 29.16
CA PRO A 106 -1.07 -15.37 30.48
C PRO A 106 -0.61 -16.66 31.19
N ARG A 107 -1.03 -17.84 30.72
CA ARG A 107 -0.58 -19.14 31.25
C ARG A 107 0.71 -19.62 30.59
N GLY A 108 1.16 -18.94 29.53
CA GLY A 108 2.36 -19.30 28.77
C GLY A 108 2.07 -20.22 27.59
N ASP A 109 0.80 -20.48 27.28
CA ASP A 109 0.39 -21.38 26.21
C ASP A 109 0.29 -20.63 24.88
N VAL A 110 0.80 -21.24 23.80
CA VAL A 110 0.64 -20.73 22.43
C VAL A 110 -0.79 -21.01 21.96
N GLN A 111 -1.54 -19.94 21.76
CA GLN A 111 -2.94 -19.99 21.33
C GLN A 111 -3.13 -19.52 19.88
N GLY A 112 -2.22 -18.70 19.35
CA GLY A 112 -2.35 -18.18 18.01
C GLY A 112 -1.01 -17.86 17.38
N TYR A 113 -1.08 -17.38 16.14
CA TYR A 113 0.10 -17.08 15.34
C TYR A 113 -0.05 -15.73 14.66
N TRP A 114 1.10 -15.13 14.36
CA TRP A 114 1.20 -14.04 13.40
C TRP A 114 2.40 -14.25 12.48
N VAL A 115 2.28 -13.81 11.23
CA VAL A 115 3.29 -14.04 10.19
C VAL A 115 3.42 -12.82 9.31
N LEU A 116 4.61 -12.62 8.74
CA LEU A 116 4.86 -11.65 7.69
C LEU A 116 5.08 -12.40 6.38
N ASN A 117 4.35 -12.00 5.35
CA ASN A 117 4.46 -12.54 4.00
C ASN A 117 4.72 -11.42 3.01
N THR A 118 5.61 -11.65 2.04
CA THR A 118 5.97 -10.67 1.01
C THR A 118 5.59 -11.18 -0.36
N VAL A 119 4.79 -10.41 -1.09
CA VAL A 119 4.34 -10.73 -2.45
C VAL A 119 4.63 -9.54 -3.34
N GLY A 120 5.75 -9.57 -4.07
CA GLY A 120 6.19 -8.44 -4.88
C GLY A 120 6.45 -7.19 -4.02
N THR A 121 5.69 -6.11 -4.27
CA THR A 121 5.77 -4.85 -3.52
C THR A 121 4.88 -4.81 -2.27
N GLN A 122 4.09 -5.86 -2.07
CA GLN A 122 3.14 -5.99 -0.98
C GLN A 122 3.77 -6.76 0.19
N LEU A 123 3.53 -6.26 1.40
CA LEU A 123 3.78 -6.95 2.66
C LEU A 123 2.44 -7.20 3.34
N GLU A 124 2.24 -8.42 3.80
CA GLU A 124 1.06 -8.85 4.54
C GLU A 124 1.49 -9.26 5.96
N LEU A 125 0.83 -8.71 6.96
CA LEU A 125 0.89 -9.19 8.34
C LEU A 125 -0.41 -9.93 8.61
N LEU A 126 -0.33 -11.25 8.71
CA LEU A 126 -1.49 -12.11 9.02
C LEU A 126 -1.44 -12.52 10.49
N PHE A 127 -2.61 -12.66 11.11
CA PHE A 127 -2.74 -13.18 12.47
C PHE A 127 -3.97 -14.07 12.60
N TYR A 128 -3.82 -15.26 13.19
CA TYR A 128 -4.85 -16.29 13.16
C TYR A 128 -4.76 -17.26 14.35
N HIS A 129 -5.85 -17.97 14.62
CA HIS A 129 -5.93 -18.96 15.69
C HIS A 129 -5.04 -20.17 15.41
N ARG A 130 -4.52 -20.80 16.46
CA ARG A 130 -3.98 -22.16 16.35
C ARG A 130 -5.11 -23.14 16.04
N THR A 131 -4.78 -24.24 15.34
CA THR A 131 -5.74 -25.28 14.97
C THR A 131 -6.60 -25.72 16.16
N ALA A 132 -7.90 -25.86 15.93
CA ALA A 132 -8.92 -26.28 16.91
C ALA A 132 -9.08 -25.36 18.12
N GLN A 133 -8.63 -24.10 18.02
CA GLN A 133 -8.90 -23.07 19.01
C GLN A 133 -9.78 -21.98 18.42
N ARG A 134 -10.52 -21.29 19.30
CA ARG A 134 -11.31 -20.11 18.95
C ARG A 134 -11.38 -19.19 20.16
N PHE A 135 -10.95 -17.95 19.97
CA PHE A 135 -11.04 -16.88 20.96
C PHE A 135 -11.30 -15.56 20.25
N ALA A 136 -11.90 -14.62 20.99
CA ALA A 136 -12.06 -13.26 20.53
C ALA A 136 -10.83 -12.44 20.92
N GLY A 137 -10.44 -11.50 20.07
CA GLY A 137 -9.35 -10.61 20.43
C GLY A 137 -8.97 -9.63 19.35
N ARG A 138 -8.29 -8.57 19.78
CA ARG A 138 -7.85 -7.47 18.92
C ARG A 138 -6.34 -7.50 18.78
N PHE A 139 -5.88 -7.65 17.55
CA PHE A 139 -4.48 -7.45 17.19
C PHE A 139 -4.30 -6.02 16.69
N SER A 140 -3.26 -5.34 17.15
CA SER A 140 -2.96 -3.96 16.76
C SER A 140 -1.48 -3.70 16.56
N PHE A 141 -1.20 -2.72 15.71
CA PHE A 141 0.13 -2.20 15.45
C PHE A 141 0.05 -0.67 15.44
N GLU A 142 0.84 -0.03 16.27
CA GLU A 142 0.84 1.42 16.42
C GLU A 142 2.27 1.94 16.46
N GLY A 143 2.53 3.04 15.76
CA GLY A 143 3.85 3.63 15.72
C GLY A 143 3.98 4.78 14.74
N THR A 144 5.16 4.88 14.17
CA THR A 144 5.58 5.97 13.28
C THR A 144 6.02 5.42 11.93
N ILE A 145 5.63 6.11 10.86
CA ILE A 145 6.09 5.92 9.49
C ILE A 145 7.05 7.08 9.17
N PHE A 146 8.23 6.74 8.69
CA PHE A 146 9.18 7.66 8.06
C PHE A 146 9.11 7.46 6.55
N PHE A 147 8.73 8.51 5.83
CA PHE A 147 8.51 8.52 4.39
C PHE A 147 8.98 9.84 3.77
N SER A 148 8.75 10.08 2.47
CA SER A 148 9.19 11.31 1.81
C SER A 148 8.59 12.57 2.45
N GLU A 149 9.38 13.64 2.56
CA GLU A 149 8.96 14.90 3.20
C GLU A 149 7.81 15.62 2.48
N ASP A 150 7.67 15.38 1.17
CA ASP A 150 6.60 15.91 0.34
C ASP A 150 5.34 15.04 0.37
N ALA A 151 5.40 13.90 1.07
CA ALA A 151 4.27 13.00 1.15
C ALA A 151 3.16 13.55 2.03
N PHE A 152 1.92 13.19 1.71
CA PHE A 152 0.77 13.56 2.52
C PHE A 152 -0.25 12.42 2.65
N PRO A 153 -1.00 12.38 3.77
CA PRO A 153 -2.10 11.44 3.95
C PRO A 153 -3.20 11.69 2.93
N CYS A 154 -3.65 10.63 2.28
CA CYS A 154 -4.72 10.70 1.31
C CYS A 154 -5.55 9.42 1.32
N ARG A 155 -6.64 9.46 0.56
CA ARG A 155 -7.51 8.33 0.32
C ARG A 155 -7.39 7.90 -1.14
N THR A 156 -7.11 6.63 -1.37
CA THR A 156 -6.98 6.06 -2.72
C THR A 156 -7.97 4.94 -2.99
N LYS A 157 -8.58 4.35 -1.96
CA LYS A 157 -9.62 3.33 -2.10
C LYS A 157 -11.01 3.95 -1.98
N PRO A 158 -11.80 3.95 -3.07
CA PRO A 158 -13.20 4.30 -2.97
C PRO A 158 -13.95 3.22 -2.17
N VAL A 159 -14.93 3.63 -1.36
CA VAL A 159 -15.85 2.67 -0.73
C VAL A 159 -16.93 2.29 -1.74
N VAL A 160 -17.34 1.02 -1.74
CA VAL A 160 -18.39 0.55 -2.64
C VAL A 160 -19.68 1.35 -2.43
N GLY A 161 -20.22 1.91 -3.52
CA GLY A 161 -21.44 2.72 -3.49
C GLY A 161 -21.22 4.20 -3.13
N GLU A 162 -19.97 4.61 -2.88
CA GLU A 162 -19.63 6.01 -2.64
C GLU A 162 -19.79 6.85 -3.91
N ARG A 163 -20.39 8.04 -3.76
CA ARG A 163 -20.62 9.00 -4.86
C ARG A 163 -19.75 10.25 -4.75
N VAL A 164 -18.95 10.34 -3.70
CA VAL A 164 -18.10 11.50 -3.40
C VAL A 164 -16.67 11.14 -3.74
N LEU A 165 -16.03 11.96 -4.57
CA LEU A 165 -14.59 11.90 -4.79
C LEU A 165 -13.92 12.80 -3.76
N ASN A 166 -13.06 12.21 -2.93
CA ASN A 166 -12.25 12.97 -2.00
C ASN A 166 -10.93 13.34 -2.67
N LEU A 167 -10.70 14.64 -2.87
CA LEU A 167 -9.45 15.19 -3.38
C LEU A 167 -8.66 15.74 -2.21
N MET A 168 -7.54 15.08 -1.90
CA MET A 168 -6.63 15.52 -0.85
C MET A 168 -5.41 16.19 -1.46
N SER A 169 -5.03 17.33 -0.88
CA SER A 169 -3.81 18.06 -1.21
C SER A 169 -3.25 18.66 0.07
N GLY A 170 -1.99 18.38 0.36
CA GLY A 170 -1.33 18.81 1.59
C GLY A 170 -1.71 17.96 2.81
N PHE A 171 -1.31 18.41 4.00
CA PHE A 171 -1.28 17.61 5.23
C PHE A 171 -2.64 17.51 5.96
N ALA A 172 -3.74 17.42 5.22
CA ALA A 172 -5.07 17.30 5.81
C ALA A 172 -5.28 15.88 6.37
N ASP A 173 -5.35 15.79 7.70
CA ASP A 173 -5.63 14.52 8.38
C ASP A 173 -7.14 14.21 8.33
N SER A 174 -7.47 13.00 7.91
CA SER A 174 -8.83 12.47 7.87
C SER A 174 -8.86 11.01 8.31
N LEU A 175 -9.95 10.60 8.97
CA LEU A 175 -10.19 9.20 9.31
C LEU A 175 -10.41 8.32 8.06
N LEU A 176 -10.65 8.93 6.90
CA LEU A 176 -10.82 8.23 5.63
C LEU A 176 -9.50 8.02 4.88
N ASN A 177 -8.38 8.56 5.39
CA ASN A 177 -7.09 8.40 4.74
C ASN A 177 -6.61 6.95 4.89
N ASP A 178 -6.21 6.35 3.78
CA ASP A 178 -5.77 4.96 3.68
C ASP A 178 -4.36 4.83 3.10
N SER A 179 -3.72 5.95 2.74
CA SER A 179 -2.46 5.97 2.01
C SER A 179 -1.62 7.21 2.35
N LEU A 180 -0.32 7.13 2.05
CA LEU A 180 0.60 8.26 1.91
C LEU A 180 1.02 8.37 0.45
N PHE A 181 0.92 9.55 -0.13
CA PHE A 181 1.35 9.80 -1.51
C PHE A 181 2.45 10.86 -1.56
N SER A 182 3.56 10.55 -2.23
CA SER A 182 4.64 11.50 -2.55
C SER A 182 4.51 11.93 -4.03
N PRO A 183 4.14 13.20 -4.29
CA PRO A 183 4.09 13.74 -5.64
C PRO A 183 5.42 13.70 -6.38
N LYS A 184 6.52 14.04 -5.71
CA LYS A 184 7.84 14.16 -6.34
C LYS A 184 8.31 12.84 -6.91
N ASP A 185 8.09 11.76 -6.17
CA ASP A 185 8.56 10.42 -6.54
C ASP A 185 7.47 9.59 -7.27
N ASP A 186 6.26 10.14 -7.44
CA ASP A 186 5.05 9.44 -7.89
C ASP A 186 4.87 8.08 -7.17
N LEU A 187 5.00 8.12 -5.84
CA LEU A 187 5.09 6.92 -5.01
C LEU A 187 3.95 6.90 -4.00
N LEU A 188 3.20 5.81 -3.99
CA LEU A 188 2.12 5.58 -3.02
C LEU A 188 2.51 4.47 -2.04
N LEU A 189 2.36 4.75 -0.75
CA LEU A 189 2.29 3.72 0.29
C LEU A 189 0.82 3.57 0.69
N GLN A 190 0.24 2.41 0.41
CA GLN A 190 -1.16 2.13 0.65
C GLN A 190 -1.33 1.11 1.77
N PHE A 191 -2.32 1.33 2.64
CA PHE A 191 -2.65 0.47 3.75
C PHE A 191 -4.00 -0.24 3.54
N THR A 192 -4.12 -1.46 4.03
CA THR A 192 -5.41 -2.16 4.22
C THR A 192 -5.44 -2.73 5.62
N ALA A 193 -6.41 -2.32 6.43
CA ALA A 193 -6.74 -2.91 7.71
C ALA A 193 -8.20 -2.55 8.02
N ALA A 194 -8.86 -3.33 8.89
CA ALA A 194 -10.24 -3.08 9.28
C ALA A 194 -10.41 -1.71 9.96
N ASN A 195 -9.47 -1.36 10.84
CA ASN A 195 -9.40 -0.06 11.47
C ASN A 195 -8.01 0.52 11.23
N PHE A 196 -7.91 1.56 10.42
CA PHE A 196 -6.68 2.27 10.13
C PHE A 196 -6.84 3.76 10.41
N ARG A 197 -5.80 4.37 10.95
CA ARG A 197 -5.68 5.81 11.09
C ARG A 197 -4.25 6.21 10.86
N ILE A 198 -4.07 7.30 10.13
CA ILE A 198 -2.79 7.93 9.89
C ILE A 198 -2.92 9.44 10.12
N GLN A 199 -1.89 10.04 10.71
CA GLN A 199 -1.85 11.48 10.98
C GLN A 199 -0.44 12.01 10.76
N THR A 200 -0.36 13.19 10.16
CA THR A 200 0.90 13.91 9.99
C THR A 200 1.41 14.40 11.34
N VAL A 201 2.64 14.03 11.71
CA VAL A 201 3.31 14.57 12.90
C VAL A 201 4.13 15.78 12.50
N VAL A 202 5.05 15.55 11.56
CA VAL A 202 5.85 16.57 10.87
C VAL A 202 6.09 16.10 9.44
N LYS A 203 6.67 16.94 8.58
CA LYS A 203 7.00 16.54 7.21
C LYS A 203 7.88 15.29 7.21
N GLY A 204 7.47 14.27 6.46
CA GLY A 204 8.17 12.98 6.37
C GLY A 204 7.92 12.03 7.55
N GLU A 205 7.19 12.45 8.59
CA GLU A 205 6.90 11.62 9.76
C GLU A 205 5.39 11.55 10.04
N PHE A 206 4.85 10.34 10.08
CA PHE A 206 3.42 10.09 10.25
C PHE A 206 3.17 9.11 11.39
N SER A 207 2.27 9.44 12.30
CA SER A 207 1.78 8.48 13.28
C SER A 207 0.73 7.59 12.63
N PHE A 208 0.74 6.31 12.96
CA PHE A 208 -0.26 5.36 12.48
C PHE A 208 -0.76 4.43 13.57
N ARG A 209 -2.00 3.98 13.40
CA ARG A 209 -2.61 2.92 14.19
C ARG A 209 -3.43 2.03 13.29
N LEU A 210 -3.18 0.73 13.38
CA LEU A 210 -3.93 -0.28 12.68
C LEU A 210 -4.36 -1.41 13.61
N SER A 211 -5.54 -1.96 13.37
CA SER A 211 -6.06 -3.08 14.17
C SER A 211 -7.15 -3.87 13.46
N GLY A 212 -7.31 -5.11 13.90
CA GLY A 212 -8.34 -6.03 13.44
C GLY A 212 -8.65 -7.09 14.48
N ARG A 213 -9.80 -7.73 14.33
CA ARG A 213 -10.30 -8.81 15.18
C ARG A 213 -9.85 -10.17 14.65
N ILE A 214 -9.33 -11.02 15.53
CA ILE A 214 -8.82 -12.34 15.13
C ILE A 214 -9.94 -13.34 14.78
N GLU A 215 -11.14 -13.11 15.32
CA GLU A 215 -12.33 -13.91 15.05
C GLU A 215 -13.02 -13.60 13.72
N ASP A 216 -12.66 -12.49 13.06
CA ASP A 216 -13.19 -12.09 11.77
C ASP A 216 -12.11 -12.22 10.67
N ALA A 217 -12.30 -13.20 9.78
CA ALA A 217 -11.36 -13.47 8.71
C ALA A 217 -11.07 -12.24 7.82
N ALA A 218 -12.03 -11.32 7.65
CA ALA A 218 -11.83 -10.11 6.85
C ALA A 218 -10.89 -9.09 7.54
N GLU A 219 -10.73 -9.19 8.86
CA GLU A 219 -9.88 -8.28 9.65
C GLU A 219 -8.50 -8.87 10.00
N THR A 220 -8.29 -10.18 9.78
CA THR A 220 -7.09 -10.95 10.16
C THR A 220 -5.82 -10.67 9.35
N VAL A 221 -5.85 -9.66 8.49
CA VAL A 221 -4.73 -9.28 7.63
C VAL A 221 -4.54 -7.77 7.59
N PHE A 222 -3.30 -7.34 7.78
CA PHE A 222 -2.86 -5.99 7.48
C PHE A 222 -2.00 -6.02 6.23
N VAL A 223 -2.32 -5.15 5.27
CA VAL A 223 -1.59 -5.07 4.00
C VAL A 223 -0.91 -3.73 3.89
N PHE A 224 0.37 -3.76 3.52
CA PHE A 224 1.19 -2.61 3.19
C PHE A 224 1.64 -2.77 1.74
N ASN A 225 1.20 -1.88 0.85
CA ASN A 225 1.54 -1.96 -0.56
C ASN A 225 2.32 -0.71 -0.98
N MET A 226 3.51 -0.92 -1.55
CA MET A 226 4.28 0.12 -2.21
C MET A 226 3.96 0.15 -3.69
N GLU A 227 3.45 1.27 -4.18
CA GLU A 227 3.07 1.43 -5.57
C GLU A 227 3.85 2.59 -6.23
N PRO A 228 4.97 2.30 -6.92
CA PRO A 228 5.69 3.29 -7.68
C PRO A 228 4.98 3.62 -8.99
N GLY A 229 5.07 4.87 -9.45
CA GLY A 229 4.42 5.35 -10.66
C GLY A 229 2.90 5.41 -10.53
N TYR A 230 2.37 5.82 -9.38
CA TYR A 230 0.94 5.74 -9.08
C TYR A 230 0.07 6.45 -10.13
N PHE A 231 0.41 7.69 -10.50
CA PHE A 231 -0.27 8.42 -11.58
C PHE A 231 0.21 7.99 -12.96
N GLN A 232 1.52 7.74 -13.12
CA GLN A 232 2.11 7.31 -14.39
C GLN A 232 1.46 6.04 -14.96
N LYS A 233 1.17 5.07 -14.09
CA LYS A 233 0.58 3.77 -14.48
C LYS A 233 -0.92 3.83 -14.74
N ARG A 234 -1.62 4.90 -14.35
CA ARG A 234 -3.09 4.97 -14.43
C ARG A 234 -3.58 5.95 -15.48
N TYR A 235 -3.19 7.22 -15.36
CA TYR A 235 -3.90 8.31 -16.05
C TYR A 235 -2.96 9.32 -16.72
N ILE A 236 -1.71 9.44 -16.25
CA ILE A 236 -0.81 10.53 -16.67
C ILE A 236 0.60 9.95 -16.91
N PRO A 237 0.89 9.35 -18.08
CA PRO A 237 2.16 8.65 -18.34
C PRO A 237 3.43 9.50 -18.14
N TYR A 238 3.32 10.81 -18.32
CA TYR A 238 4.40 11.77 -18.12
C TYR A 238 4.21 12.59 -16.84
N TYR A 239 3.57 12.00 -15.84
CA TYR A 239 3.33 12.67 -14.56
C TYR A 239 4.67 13.09 -13.96
N GLN A 240 4.70 14.37 -13.64
CA GLN A 240 5.70 15.05 -12.84
C GLN A 240 4.96 16.21 -12.18
N PRO A 241 5.23 16.51 -10.90
CA PRO A 241 4.64 17.68 -10.24
C PRO A 241 4.83 18.96 -11.06
N ILE A 242 3.83 19.84 -10.97
CA ILE A 242 3.93 21.18 -11.57
C ILE A 242 4.82 22.03 -10.66
N ASP A 243 5.86 22.62 -11.23
CA ASP A 243 6.67 23.64 -10.59
C ASP A 243 6.97 24.79 -11.57
N ARG A 244 7.45 25.92 -11.05
CA ARG A 244 7.78 27.08 -11.89
C ARG A 244 9.02 26.88 -12.76
N LYS A 245 9.86 25.88 -12.48
CA LYS A 245 11.03 25.61 -13.33
C LYS A 245 10.59 24.98 -14.64
N ARG A 246 9.61 24.09 -14.58
CA ARG A 246 9.04 23.38 -15.74
C ARG A 246 7.93 24.17 -16.43
N CYS A 247 7.07 24.80 -15.64
CA CYS A 247 5.96 25.61 -16.12
C CYS A 247 6.18 27.06 -15.67
N PRO A 248 7.08 27.81 -16.33
CA PRO A 248 7.46 29.17 -15.91
C PRO A 248 6.33 30.19 -16.05
N VAL A 249 5.39 29.93 -16.97
CA VAL A 249 4.17 30.71 -17.15
C VAL A 249 3.00 29.91 -16.60
N VAL A 250 2.10 30.58 -15.89
CA VAL A 250 0.83 30.00 -15.45
C VAL A 250 0.06 29.47 -16.65
N PRO A 251 -0.35 28.19 -16.68
CA PRO A 251 -1.31 27.72 -17.67
C PRO A 251 -2.59 28.54 -17.51
N THR A 252 -3.06 29.18 -18.59
CA THR A 252 -4.25 30.04 -18.54
C THR A 252 -5.48 29.25 -18.10
N GLY A 253 -6.09 29.63 -16.97
CA GLY A 253 -7.25 28.98 -16.38
C GLY A 253 -7.31 29.11 -14.86
N TRP A 254 -8.43 28.72 -14.23
CA TRP A 254 -8.61 28.72 -12.78
C TRP A 254 -7.61 27.75 -12.12
N MET A 255 -6.52 28.28 -11.59
CA MET A 255 -5.51 27.50 -10.86
C MET A 255 -5.23 28.09 -9.49
N SER A 256 -4.82 27.20 -8.58
CA SER A 256 -4.55 27.51 -7.18
C SER A 256 -3.47 28.59 -7.05
N TRP A 257 -3.87 29.73 -6.48
CA TRP A 257 -3.07 30.91 -6.16
C TRP A 257 -1.73 30.56 -5.48
N ASN A 258 -1.73 29.55 -4.62
CA ASN A 258 -0.56 29.14 -3.83
C ASN A 258 0.54 28.43 -4.64
N THR A 259 0.25 27.94 -5.85
CA THR A 259 1.23 27.24 -6.68
C THR A 259 2.12 28.21 -7.46
N TYR A 260 1.62 29.43 -7.72
CA TYR A 260 2.28 30.43 -8.56
C TYR A 260 2.44 31.80 -7.92
N PHE A 261 1.99 32.02 -6.68
CA PHE A 261 2.17 33.28 -5.97
C PHE A 261 2.61 33.04 -4.52
N ASP A 262 3.91 33.17 -4.22
CA ASP A 262 4.43 33.28 -2.84
C ASP A 262 4.27 34.71 -2.29
N LYS A 263 4.21 35.69 -3.20
CA LYS A 263 3.76 37.07 -2.99
C LYS A 263 3.00 37.44 -4.25
N ALA A 264 1.75 37.87 -4.13
CA ALA A 264 1.02 38.42 -5.27
C ALA A 264 1.46 39.88 -5.46
N SER A 265 1.98 40.23 -6.63
CA SER A 265 2.11 41.64 -7.03
C SER A 265 0.98 42.00 -8.00
N ALA A 266 0.75 43.31 -8.20
CA ALA A 266 -0.25 43.77 -9.15
C ALA A 266 0.13 43.47 -10.62
N GLU A 267 1.36 43.02 -10.88
CA GLU A 267 1.87 42.68 -12.21
C GLU A 267 1.51 41.25 -12.64
N ASP A 268 0.90 40.48 -11.74
CA ASP A 268 0.50 39.08 -11.93
C ASP A 268 -0.94 38.89 -12.46
N ASN A 269 -1.72 39.98 -12.61
CA ASN A 269 -3.08 40.02 -13.19
C ASN A 269 -3.09 40.65 -14.60
#